data_AF-A0A9D6V8S4-F1
#
_entry.id   AF-A0A9D6V8S4-F1
#
_cell.length_a   1.000
_cell.length_b   1.000
_cell.length_c   1.000
_cell.angle_alpha   90.00
_cell.angle_beta   90.00
_cell.angle_gamma   90.00
#
_symmetry.space_group_name_H-M   'P 1'
#
loop_
_entity.id
_entity.type
_entity.pdbx_description
1 polymer ?
#
loop_
_entity_poly.entity_id
_entity_poly.type
_entity_poly.pdbx_seq_one_letter_code
_entity_poly.pdbx_strand_id
1 'polypeptide(L)'
;MTFTDVTGNYKNTIKNVKSTINKANAVITVTGYSVVFDGLAHTATGTATGVLGEDLSAGLDLSSTTHTNVGTYLDVVTFTDVTGNYKFTVKNVSNRIL
;
A
#
# COMPACT_ATOMS: atom_id res chain seq x y z
N MET A 1 3.05 11.41 -32.01
CA MET A 1 3.94 11.79 -33.12
C MET A 1 3.06 12.12 -34.32
N THR A 2 3.12 13.36 -34.83
CA THR A 2 2.39 13.78 -36.03
C THR A 2 3.38 13.89 -37.19
N PHE A 3 3.11 13.19 -38.29
CA PHE A 3 3.82 13.36 -39.55
C PHE A 3 2.92 14.15 -40.48
N THR A 4 3.39 15.29 -40.98
CA THR A 4 2.64 16.08 -41.98
C THR A 4 3.36 15.95 -43.31
N ASP A 5 2.74 15.28 -44.27
CA ASP A 5 3.22 15.22 -45.65
C ASP A 5 2.76 16.47 -46.41
N VAL A 6 3.71 17.19 -47.02
CA VAL A 6 3.47 18.41 -47.80
C VAL A 6 3.11 18.12 -49.26
N THR A 7 3.24 16.87 -49.72
CA THR A 7 3.00 16.47 -51.12
C THR A 7 1.58 15.98 -51.41
N GLY A 8 0.75 15.80 -50.37
CA GLY A 8 -0.66 15.42 -50.50
C GLY A 8 -0.90 13.97 -50.92
N ASN A 9 0.15 13.14 -51.03
CA ASN A 9 0.03 11.74 -51.46
C ASN A 9 -0.19 10.76 -50.29
N TYR A 10 0.04 11.18 -49.05
CA TYR A 10 -0.16 10.33 -47.86
C TYR A 10 -1.29 10.86 -46.97
N LYS A 11 -2.30 10.02 -46.69
CA LYS A 11 -3.35 10.35 -45.71
C LYS A 11 -2.75 10.43 -44.31
N ASN A 12 -2.75 11.62 -43.72
CA ASN A 12 -2.28 11.82 -42.36
C ASN A 12 -3.11 10.96 -41.39
N THR A 13 -2.46 9.98 -40.76
CA THR A 13 -3.11 9.09 -39.81
C THR A 13 -2.54 9.38 -38.43
N ILE A 14 -3.38 9.95 -37.56
CA ILE A 14 -3.03 10.14 -36.15
C ILE A 14 -3.19 8.77 -35.47
N LYS A 15 -2.07 8.13 -35.11
CA LYS A 15 -2.09 6.97 -34.21
C LYS A 15 -1.90 7.42 -32.77
N ASN A 16 -2.99 7.50 -32.02
CA ASN A 16 -2.94 7.59 -30.57
C ASN A 16 -2.63 6.20 -29.97
N VAL A 17 -1.36 5.96 -29.63
CA VAL A 17 -0.96 4.80 -28.83
C VAL A 17 -1.27 5.12 -27.37
N LYS A 18 -2.14 4.33 -26.73
CA LYS A 18 -2.34 4.40 -25.27
C LYS A 18 -1.20 3.65 -24.59
N SER A 19 -0.47 4.32 -23.71
CA SER A 19 0.46 3.68 -22.78
C SER A 19 -0.17 3.65 -21.40
N THR A 20 -0.32 2.46 -20.83
CA THR A 20 -0.83 2.29 -19.46
C THR A 20 0.35 2.11 -18.52
N ILE A 21 0.39 2.89 -17.44
CA ILE A 21 1.32 2.68 -16.33
C ILE A 21 0.53 2.00 -15.21
N ASN A 22 0.91 0.75 -14.90
CA ASN A 22 0.27 0.00 -13.82
C ASN A 22 0.77 0.49 -12.46
N LYS A 23 -0.09 0.40 -11.44
CA LYS A 23 0.30 0.68 -10.05
C LYS A 23 1.39 -0.27 -9.59
N ALA A 24 2.36 0.26 -8.85
CA ALA A 24 3.43 -0.50 -8.21
C ALA A 24 2.93 -1.22 -6.96
N ASN A 25 3.71 -2.19 -6.47
CA ASN A 25 3.49 -2.81 -5.16
C ASN A 25 4.33 -2.05 -4.14
N ALA A 26 3.73 -1.61 -3.04
CA ALA A 26 4.47 -1.08 -1.90
C ALA A 26 5.08 -2.22 -1.08
N VAL A 27 6.17 -1.93 -0.37
CA VAL A 27 6.77 -2.85 0.61
C VAL A 27 6.19 -2.54 1.98
N ILE A 28 5.34 -3.44 2.47
CA ILE A 28 4.63 -3.32 3.75
C ILE A 28 5.13 -4.38 4.73
N THR A 29 5.60 -3.93 5.89
CA THR A 29 5.99 -4.78 7.01
C THR A 29 5.15 -4.45 8.22
N VAL A 30 4.59 -5.47 8.88
CA VAL A 30 3.80 -5.33 10.10
C VAL A 30 4.33 -6.33 11.12
N THR A 31 4.58 -5.86 12.33
CA THR A 31 5.09 -6.63 13.46
C THR A 31 4.08 -6.58 14.59
N GLY A 32 3.50 -7.74 14.91
CA GLY A 32 2.60 -7.88 16.05
C GLY A 32 3.34 -7.93 17.39
N TYR A 33 2.59 -8.04 18.48
CA TYR A 33 3.13 -8.11 19.83
C TYR A 33 2.74 -9.39 20.57
N SER A 34 3.58 -9.80 21.53
CA SER A 34 3.29 -10.87 22.48
C SER A 34 3.79 -10.47 23.86
N VAL A 35 2.87 -10.07 24.74
CA VAL A 35 3.18 -9.47 26.04
C VAL A 35 2.36 -10.13 27.16
N VAL A 36 2.76 -9.90 28.41
CA VAL A 36 1.96 -10.27 29.59
C VAL A 36 1.01 -9.11 29.90
N PHE A 37 -0.19 -9.42 30.37
CA PHE A 37 -1.20 -8.44 30.74
C PHE A 37 -0.68 -7.46 31.81
N ASP A 38 -0.62 -6.19 31.44
CA ASP A 38 -0.19 -5.06 32.27
C ASP A 38 -1.29 -4.01 32.45
N GLY A 39 -2.48 -4.26 31.91
CA GLY A 39 -3.61 -3.33 31.92
C GLY A 39 -3.48 -2.15 30.94
N LEU A 40 -2.45 -2.12 30.08
CA LEU A 40 -2.25 -1.10 29.06
C LEU A 40 -2.75 -1.57 27.69
N ALA A 41 -3.04 -0.62 26.81
CA ALA A 41 -3.34 -0.91 25.41
C ALA A 41 -2.04 -1.15 24.64
N HIS A 42 -2.00 -2.22 23.84
CA HIS A 42 -0.87 -2.58 22.97
C HIS A 42 -1.32 -2.51 21.52
N THR A 43 -0.49 -1.94 20.64
CA THR A 43 -0.75 -1.78 19.20
C THR A 43 0.42 -2.34 18.41
N ALA A 44 0.16 -2.99 17.27
CA ALA A 44 1.21 -3.47 16.39
C ALA A 44 2.00 -2.30 15.79
N THR A 45 3.22 -2.57 15.33
CA THR A 45 4.05 -1.59 14.61
C THR A 45 4.23 -2.00 13.16
N GLY A 46 4.59 -1.07 12.29
CA GLY A 46 4.80 -1.38 10.88
C GLY A 46 5.40 -0.25 10.08
N THR A 47 5.78 -0.56 8.85
CA THR A 47 6.32 0.38 7.86
C THR A 47 5.69 0.14 6.49
N ALA A 48 5.61 1.21 5.72
CA ALA A 48 5.18 1.19 4.33
C ALA A 48 6.15 2.02 3.49
N THR A 49 6.78 1.40 2.51
CA THR A 49 7.76 2.06 1.62
C THR A 49 7.46 1.82 0.16
N GLY A 50 7.74 2.82 -0.67
CA GLY A 50 7.63 2.73 -2.12
C GLY A 50 8.79 1.97 -2.75
N VAL A 51 8.71 1.72 -4.06
CA VAL A 51 9.71 0.94 -4.80
C VAL A 51 11.07 1.64 -4.93
N LEU A 52 11.10 2.96 -4.70
CA LEU A 52 12.32 3.78 -4.66
C LEU A 52 12.63 4.28 -3.25
N GLY A 53 12.00 3.72 -2.21
CA GLY A 53 12.21 4.09 -0.81
C GLY A 53 11.39 5.30 -0.36
N GLU A 54 10.32 5.65 -1.06
CA GLU A 54 9.39 6.69 -0.64
C GLU A 54 8.73 6.32 0.70
N ASP A 55 8.52 7.31 1.56
CA ASP A 55 7.73 7.10 2.77
C ASP A 55 6.24 7.06 2.42
N LEU A 56 5.62 5.89 2.63
CA LEU A 56 4.20 5.66 2.41
C LEU A 56 3.46 5.41 3.73
N SER A 57 4.06 5.75 4.88
CA SER A 57 3.50 5.50 6.22
C SER A 57 2.10 6.06 6.41
N ALA A 58 1.78 7.20 5.79
CA ALA A 58 0.46 7.81 5.83
C ALA A 58 -0.68 6.91 5.30
N GLY A 59 -0.35 5.90 4.47
CA GLY A 59 -1.32 4.95 3.93
C GLY A 59 -1.48 3.68 4.76
N LEU A 60 -0.67 3.46 5.80
CA LEU A 60 -0.69 2.24 6.62
C LEU A 60 -1.58 2.42 7.85
N ASP A 61 -2.67 1.65 7.93
CA ASP A 61 -3.61 1.70 9.05
C ASP A 61 -3.41 0.51 10.01
N LEU A 62 -2.91 0.80 11.22
CA LEU A 62 -2.67 -0.16 12.30
C LEU A 62 -3.73 -0.08 13.42
N SER A 63 -4.74 0.77 13.28
CA SER A 63 -5.70 1.06 14.36
C SER A 63 -6.47 -0.17 14.84
N SER A 64 -6.73 -1.12 13.94
CA SER A 64 -7.39 -2.40 14.22
C SER A 64 -6.60 -3.36 15.11
N THR A 65 -5.32 -3.06 15.37
CA THR A 65 -4.41 -3.97 16.09
C THR A 65 -4.31 -3.68 17.59
N THR A 66 -5.13 -2.74 18.09
CA THR A 66 -5.05 -2.26 19.48
C THR A 66 -5.90 -3.10 20.41
N HIS A 67 -5.28 -3.75 21.40
CA HIS A 67 -5.98 -4.56 22.41
C HIS A 67 -5.44 -4.29 23.82
N THR A 68 -6.30 -4.44 24.83
CA THR A 68 -5.93 -4.35 26.26
C THR A 68 -6.17 -5.66 27.00
N ASN A 69 -7.20 -6.43 26.62
CA ASN A 69 -7.56 -7.64 27.33
C ASN A 69 -6.68 -8.84 26.93
N VAL A 70 -6.55 -9.79 27.86
CA VAL A 70 -5.92 -11.09 27.59
C VAL A 70 -6.63 -11.78 26.42
N GLY A 71 -5.85 -12.27 25.47
CA GLY A 71 -6.38 -12.86 24.26
C GLY A 71 -5.33 -13.10 23.19
N THR A 72 -5.72 -13.87 22.19
CA THR A 72 -5.00 -13.98 20.91
C THR A 72 -5.88 -13.39 19.82
N TYR A 73 -5.33 -12.44 19.08
CA TYR A 73 -6.03 -11.67 18.07
C TYR A 73 -5.37 -11.89 16.72
N LEU A 74 -6.18 -12.10 15.69
CA LEU A 74 -5.73 -12.12 14.30
C LEU A 74 -6.32 -10.89 13.62
N ASP A 75 -5.53 -9.82 13.60
CA ASP A 75 -5.98 -8.52 13.13
C ASP A 75 -5.65 -8.32 11.66
N VAL A 76 -6.52 -7.57 10.99
CA VAL A 76 -6.36 -7.20 9.59
C VAL A 76 -5.82 -5.77 9.51
N VAL A 77 -4.65 -5.62 8.90
CA VAL A 77 -4.00 -4.34 8.59
C VAL A 77 -4.17 -4.06 7.12
N THR A 78 -4.50 -2.81 6.80
CA THR A 78 -4.62 -2.37 5.41
C THR A 78 -3.62 -1.29 5.07
N PHE A 79 -3.19 -1.29 3.82
CA PHE A 79 -2.45 -0.19 3.23
C PHE A 79 -3.27 0.38 2.06
N THR A 80 -3.62 1.66 2.15
CA THR A 80 -4.27 2.42 1.10
C THR A 80 -3.38 3.57 0.68
N ASP A 81 -2.93 3.54 -0.56
CA ASP A 81 -2.09 4.60 -1.10
C ASP A 81 -2.88 5.89 -1.33
N VAL A 82 -2.35 6.99 -0.80
CA VAL A 82 -2.91 8.34 -0.93
C VAL A 82 -2.51 9.02 -2.25
N THR A 83 -1.47 8.52 -2.93
CA THR A 83 -0.92 9.13 -4.16
C THR A 83 -1.52 8.55 -5.45
N GLY A 84 -2.12 7.35 -5.38
CA GLY A 84 -2.71 6.65 -6.51
C GLY A 84 -1.72 5.83 -7.36
N ASN A 85 -0.46 5.71 -6.94
CA ASN A 85 0.61 5.01 -7.65
C ASN A 85 0.84 3.57 -7.17
N TYR A 86 0.32 3.21 -5.99
CA TYR A 86 0.55 1.92 -5.34
C TYR A 86 -0.75 1.13 -5.16
N LYS A 87 -0.64 -0.20 -5.18
CA LYS A 87 -1.78 -1.10 -4.98
C LYS A 87 -2.19 -1.17 -3.51
N PHE A 88 -3.51 -1.25 -3.28
CA PHE A 88 -4.08 -1.61 -1.99
C PHE A 88 -3.53 -2.96 -1.53
N THR A 89 -3.17 -3.06 -0.25
CA THR A 89 -2.60 -4.28 0.34
C THR A 89 -3.30 -4.61 1.64
N VAL A 90 -3.53 -5.90 1.89
CA VAL A 90 -4.06 -6.43 3.15
C VAL A 90 -3.01 -7.35 3.77
N LYS A 91 -2.81 -7.24 5.09
CA LYS A 91 -1.94 -8.10 5.89
C LYS A 91 -2.70 -8.61 7.10
N ASN A 92 -2.43 -9.84 7.50
CA ASN A 92 -2.87 -10.35 8.79
C ASN A 92 -1.69 -10.27 9.76
N VAL A 93 -1.95 -9.86 10.99
CA VAL A 93 -0.97 -9.83 12.08
C VAL A 93 -1.52 -10.53 13.31
N SER A 94 -0.72 -11.39 13.93
CA SER A 94 -1.08 -12.05 15.17
C SER A 94 -0.59 -11.23 16.35
N ASN A 95 -1.50 -10.93 17.27
CA ASN A 95 -1.23 -10.21 18.51
C ASN A 95 -1.67 -11.07 19.70
N ARG A 96 -0.93 -11.00 20.81
CA ARG A 96 -1.23 -11.79 22.00
C ARG A 96 -0.93 -11.03 23.29
N ILE A 97 -1.89 -11.09 24.22
CA ILE A 97 -1.74 -10.65 25.60
C ILE A 97 -2.03 -11.86 26.49
N LEU A 98 -1.08 -12.23 27.35
CA LEU A 98 -1.11 -13.40 28.23
C LEU A 98 -1.54 -13.07 29.65
#